data_AF-A0A970HDR2-F1
#
_entry.id   AF-A0A970HDR2-F1
#
_cell.length_a   1.000
_cell.length_b   1.000
_cell.length_c   1.000
_cell.angle_alpha   90.00
_cell.angle_beta   90.00
_cell.angle_gamma   90.00
#
_symmetry.space_group_name_H-M   'P 1'
#
loop_
_entity.id
_entity.type
_entity.pdbx_description
1 polymer ?
#
loop_
_entity_poly.entity_id
_entity_poly.type
_entity_poly.pdbx_seq_one_letter_code
_entity_poly.pdbx_strand_id
1 'polypeptide(L)' 'MNKFRFKRKVIPGDSLRIEVEIVKLRGSIGIGQGKAYVGDEVAAEGEFMFAVQ' A
#
# COMPACT_ATOMS: atom_id res chain seq x y z
N MET A 1 -5.80 -8.22 4.49
CA MET A 1 -5.81 -7.23 3.40
C MET A 1 -7.24 -7.05 2.94
N ASN A 2 -7.71 -5.81 2.87
CA ASN A 2 -9.04 -5.49 2.36
C ASN A 2 -8.92 -4.65 1.08
N LYS A 3 -9.81 -4.92 0.12
CA LYS A 3 -9.95 -4.16 -1.13
C LYS A 3 -8.65 -3.96 -1.93
N PHE A 4 -7.69 -4.88 -1.81
CA PHE A 4 -6.42 -4.76 -2.53
C PHE A 4 -6.62 -5.02 -4.02
N ARG A 5 -6.17 -4.09 -4.87
CA ARG A 5 -6.29 -4.15 -6.32
C ARG A 5 -4.91 -4.00 -6.96
N PHE A 6 -4.65 -4.83 -7.96
CA PHE A 6 -3.48 -4.73 -8.83
C PHE A 6 -3.96 -4.21 -10.18
N LYS A 7 -3.40 -3.08 -10.61
CA LYS A 7 -3.81 -2.36 -11.82
C LYS A 7 -2.78 -2.45 -12.94
N ARG A 8 -1.50 -2.52 -12.59
CA ARG A 8 -0.37 -2.60 -13.53
C ARG A 8 0.59 -3.70 -13.09
N LYS A 9 1.08 -4.50 -14.04
CA LYS A 9 2.19 -5.42 -13.79
C LYS A 9 3.48 -4.62 -13.59
N VAL A 10 4.22 -4.94 -12.53
CA VAL A 10 5.56 -4.38 -12.29
C VAL A 10 6.58 -5.32 -12.91
N ILE A 11 7.58 -4.78 -13.58
CA ILE A 11 8.64 -5.54 -14.27
C ILE A 11 10.03 -5.07 -13.81
N PRO A 12 11.10 -5.88 -14.02
CA PRO A 12 12.46 -5.44 -13.74
C PRO A 12 12.79 -4.12 -14.44
N GLY A 13 13.40 -3.19 -13.71
CA GLY A 13 13.68 -1.82 -14.18
C GLY A 13 12.65 -0.79 -13.72
N ASP A 14 11.45 -1.21 -13.32
CA ASP A 14 10.49 -0.29 -12.69
C ASP A 14 11.00 0.16 -11.30
N SER A 15 10.82 1.45 -10.99
CA SER A 15 11.00 1.97 -9.64
C SER A 15 9.64 2.19 -8.98
N LEU A 16 9.43 1.53 -7.85
CA LEU A 16 8.20 1.65 -7.08
C LEU A 16 8.28 2.80 -6.08
N ARG A 17 7.36 3.76 -6.18
CA ARG A 17 7.07 4.71 -5.10
C ARG A 17 5.91 4.18 -4.29
N ILE A 18 6.13 3.91 -3.00
CA ILE A 18 5.10 3.42 -2.09
C ILE A 18 4.73 4.55 -1.14
N GLU A 19 3.46 4.88 -1.11
CA GLU A 19 2.87 5.87 -0.21
C GLU A 19 1.90 5.14 0.72
N VAL A 20 2.02 5.41 2.03
CA VAL A 20 1.18 4.80 3.06
C VAL A 20 0.62 5.89 3.96
N GLU A 21 -0.69 5.84 4.18
CA GLU A 21 -1.38 6.65 5.19
C GLU A 21 -1.91 5.74 6.29
N ILE A 22 -1.68 6.13 7.55
CA ILE A 22 -2.25 5.43 8.71
C ILE A 22 -3.70 5.89 8.88
N VAL A 23 -4.65 5.02 8.55
CA VAL A 23 -6.09 5.29 8.63
C VAL A 23 -6.59 5.14 10.07
N LYS A 24 -6.02 4.20 10.83
CA LYS A 24 -6.48 3.91 12.19
C LYS A 24 -5.40 3.28 13.04
N LEU A 25 -5.38 3.62 14.33
CA LEU A 25 -4.59 2.95 15.36
C LEU A 25 -5.51 2.53 16.51
N ARG A 26 -5.35 1.29 16.99
CA ARG A 26 -6.08 0.71 18.13
C ARG A 26 -5.12 -0.12 18.96
N GLY A 27 -4.61 0.47 20.04
CA GLY A 27 -3.54 -0.15 20.84
C GLY A 27 -2.32 -0.41 19.96
N SER A 28 -1.83 -1.65 19.96
CA SER A 28 -0.70 -2.08 19.12
C SER A 28 -1.09 -2.43 17.68
N ILE A 29 -2.36 -2.32 17.27
CA ILE A 29 -2.78 -2.66 15.90
C ILE A 29 -3.12 -1.40 15.10
N GLY A 30 -2.50 -1.25 13.94
CA GLY A 30 -2.77 -0.21 12.95
C GLY A 30 -3.45 -0.72 11.69
N ILE A 31 -4.18 0.16 11.01
CA ILE A 31 -4.71 -0.02 9.66
C ILE A 31 -4.08 1.06 8.79
N GLY A 32 -3.40 0.63 7.73
CA GLY A 32 -2.80 1.50 6.72
C GLY A 32 -3.51 1.38 5.38
N GLN A 33 -3.68 2.50 4.68
CA GLN A 33 -4.03 2.53 3.27
C GLN A 33 -2.76 2.78 2.47
N GLY A 34 -2.42 1.82 1.60
CA GLY A 34 -1.22 1.87 0.77
C GLY A 34 -1.55 2.06 -0.70
N LYS A 35 -0.71 2.84 -1.39
CA LYS A 35 -0.65 2.93 -2.85
C LYS A 35 0.78 2.74 -3.31
N ALA A 36 0.96 1.93 -4.34
CA ALA A 36 2.22 1.71 -5.02
C ALA A 36 2.12 2.24 -6.45
N TYR A 37 3.11 3.04 -6.85
CA TYR A 37 3.16 3.71 -8.14
C TYR A 37 4.39 3.28 -8.94
N VAL A 38 4.25 3.21 -10.26
CA VAL A 38 5.39 3.19 -11.20
C VAL A 38 5.30 4.45 -12.04
N GLY A 39 6.24 5.38 -11.83
CA GLY A 39 6.05 6.76 -12.29
C GLY A 39 4.82 7.39 -11.64
N ASP A 40 3.86 7.82 -12.46
CA ASP A 40 2.60 8.42 -12.01
C ASP A 40 1.41 7.44 -12.02
N GLU A 41 1.61 6.20 -12.50
CA GLU A 41 0.56 5.19 -12.59
C GLU A 41 0.46 4.36 -11.31
N VAL A 42 -0.75 4.24 -10.75
CA VAL A 42 -1.01 3.34 -9.62
C VAL A 42 -0.89 1.89 -10.10
N ALA A 43 0.12 1.17 -9.60
CA ALA A 43 0.31 -0.25 -9.87
C ALA A 43 -0.48 -1.15 -8.92
N ALA A 44 -0.55 -0.77 -7.64
CA ALA A 44 -1.36 -1.47 -6.64
C ALA A 44 -1.89 -0.51 -5.56
N GLU A 45 -3.05 -0.82 -5.00
CA GLU A 45 -3.59 -0.07 -3.86
C GLU A 45 -4.47 -0.94 -2.98
N GLY A 46 -4.57 -0.61 -1.69
CA GLY A 46 -5.50 -1.26 -0.78
C GLY A 46 -5.22 -1.00 0.70
N GLU A 47 -5.98 -1.65 1.56
CA GLU A 47 -5.84 -1.55 3.01
C GLU A 47 -5.14 -2.79 3.59
N PHE A 48 -4.24 -2.55 4.53
CA PHE A 48 -3.53 -3.59 5.28
C PHE A 48 -3.52 -3.27 6.77
N MET A 49 -3.35 -4.30 7.59
CA MET A 49 -3.19 -4.17 9.03
C MET A 49 -1.73 -4.40 9.38
N PHE A 50 -1.24 -3.71 10.40
CA PHE A 50 0.11 -3.87 10.93
C PHE A 50 0.08 -3.85 12.45
N ALA A 51 1.07 -4.48 13.08
CA ALA A 51 1.30 -4.37 14.52
C ALA A 51 2.45 -3.38 14.76
N VAL A 52 2.28 -2.51 15.74
CA VAL A 52 3.32 -1.61 16.24
C VAL A 52 3.82 -2.20 17.55
N GLN A 53 5.14 -2.37 17.64
CA GLN A 53 5.83 -2.83 18.84
C GLN A 53 6.72 -1.71 19.36
#